data_AF-A0AAX3NZW2-F1
#
_entry.id   AF-A0AAX3NZW2-F1
#
_cell.length_a   1.000
_cell.length_b   1.000
_cell.length_c   1.000
_cell.angle_alpha   90.00
_cell.angle_beta   90.00
_cell.angle_gamma   90.00
#
_symmetry.space_group_name_H-M   'P 1'
#
loop_
_entity.id
_entity.type
_entity.pdbx_description
1 polymer ?
#
loop_
_entity_poly.entity_id
_entity_poly.type
_entity_poly.pdbx_seq_one_letter_code
_entity_poly.pdbx_strand_id
1 'polypeptide(L)'
;MSKVYSTVPEISEVSLMRLSLELIDGKAMIDFDLTSNLPDKAPVKWGANYNRCRIGLGCYVVSQFSMTGDFHSCNGMLNVSHRNECYFVVFSSELINFSFECKVIHVIGPSVYTSC
;
A
#
# COMPACT_ATOMS: atom_id res chain seq x y z
N MET A 1 4.91 -20.05 2.55
CA MET A 1 3.66 -19.36 2.10
C MET A 1 3.47 -19.64 0.62
N SER A 2 2.28 -20.06 0.20
CA SER A 2 1.92 -20.20 -1.22
C SER A 2 1.65 -18.81 -1.82
N LYS A 3 2.08 -18.57 -3.06
CA LYS A 3 1.69 -17.37 -3.81
C LYS A 3 0.17 -17.38 -4.00
N VAL A 4 -0.49 -16.30 -3.60
CA VAL A 4 -1.95 -16.13 -3.73
C VAL A 4 -2.37 -15.37 -4.97
N TYR A 5 -1.39 -14.82 -5.69
CA TYR A 5 -1.55 -14.27 -7.03
C TYR A 5 -0.77 -15.13 -8.03
N SER A 6 -1.38 -15.46 -9.16
CA SER A 6 -0.71 -16.14 -10.28
C SER A 6 0.28 -15.23 -11.01
N THR A 7 -0.01 -13.94 -11.09
CA THR A 7 0.81 -12.88 -11.68
C THR A 7 1.13 -11.80 -10.64
N VAL A 8 2.12 -10.94 -10.90
CA VAL A 8 2.36 -9.79 -10.02
C VAL A 8 1.18 -8.82 -10.19
N PRO A 9 0.42 -8.49 -9.13
CA PRO A 9 -0.68 -7.56 -9.24
C PRO A 9 -0.13 -6.17 -9.56
N GLU A 10 -0.78 -5.49 -10.49
CA GLU A 10 -0.48 -4.08 -10.78
C GLU A 10 -0.91 -3.21 -9.60
N ILE A 11 -0.03 -2.30 -9.19
CA ILE A 11 -0.31 -1.28 -8.20
C ILE A 11 -0.32 0.04 -8.98
N SER A 12 -1.50 0.48 -9.39
CA SER A 12 -1.69 1.77 -10.04
C SER A 12 -2.71 2.58 -9.26
N GLU A 13 -4.00 2.30 -9.43
CA GLU A 13 -5.06 2.88 -8.63
C GLU A 13 -5.31 2.05 -7.36
N VAL A 14 -5.29 2.72 -6.20
CA VAL A 14 -5.50 2.10 -4.90
C VAL A 14 -6.43 2.94 -4.06
N SER A 15 -7.11 2.32 -3.10
CA SER A 15 -7.86 3.04 -2.07
C SER A 15 -7.00 3.16 -0.81
N LEU A 16 -6.57 4.38 -0.47
CA LEU A 16 -5.73 4.64 0.70
C LEU A 16 -6.56 4.52 1.98
N MET A 17 -6.20 3.56 2.84
CA MET A 17 -6.91 3.26 4.08
C MET A 17 -6.18 3.83 5.30
N ARG A 18 -4.85 3.86 5.26
CA ARG A 18 -4.03 4.35 6.37
C ARG A 18 -2.71 4.91 5.85
N LEU A 19 -2.32 6.05 6.42
CA LEU A 19 -0.93 6.51 6.49
C LEU A 19 -0.59 6.72 7.97
N SER A 20 0.52 6.13 8.43
CA SER A 20 0.99 6.27 9.82
C SER A 20 2.49 6.51 9.83
N LEU A 21 2.93 7.49 10.61
CA LEU A 21 4.33 7.90 10.72
C LEU A 21 4.81 7.70 12.16
N GLU A 22 5.95 7.04 12.32
CA GLU A 22 6.67 6.86 13.59
C GLU A 22 8.04 7.53 13.48
N LEU A 23 8.32 8.46 14.40
CA LEU A 23 9.59 9.17 14.44
C LEU A 23 10.74 8.31 14.98
N ILE A 24 10.42 7.38 15.88
CA ILE A 24 11.40 6.40 16.37
C ILE A 24 11.73 5.48 15.19
N ASP A 25 13.00 5.44 14.81
CA ASP A 25 13.56 4.67 13.69
C ASP A 25 13.06 5.07 12.29
N GLY A 26 12.32 6.18 12.17
CA GLY A 26 11.88 6.76 10.90
C GLY A 26 11.07 5.78 10.05
N LYS A 27 9.83 5.52 10.45
CA LYS A 27 8.98 4.49 9.85
C LYS A 27 7.68 5.07 9.31
N ALA A 28 7.30 4.64 8.11
CA ALA A 28 6.00 4.93 7.53
C ALA A 28 5.27 3.61 7.24
N MET A 29 3.98 3.57 7.59
CA MET A 29 3.09 2.45 7.28
C MET A 29 1.97 2.96 6.39
N ILE A 30 1.82 2.34 5.23
CA ILE A 30 0.74 2.62 4.29
C ILE A 30 -0.11 1.36 4.19
N ASP A 31 -1.41 1.46 4.45
CA ASP A 31 -2.35 0.39 4.11
C ASP A 31 -3.27 0.89 3.00
N PHE A 32 -3.43 0.08 1.96
CA PHE A 32 -4.32 0.39 0.84
C PHE A 32 -4.99 -0.85 0.30
N ASP A 33 -6.15 -0.64 -0.30
CA ASP A 33 -6.86 -1.70 -1.01
C ASP A 33 -6.54 -1.63 -2.52
N LEU A 34 -6.32 -2.80 -3.12
CA LEU A 34 -6.24 -2.93 -4.57
C LEU A 34 -7.67 -2.83 -5.15
N THR A 35 -7.95 -1.76 -5.90
CA THR A 35 -9.30 -1.43 -6.36
C THR A 35 -9.81 -2.40 -7.44
N SER A 36 -8.91 -3.01 -8.22
CA SER A 36 -9.28 -3.90 -9.33
C SER A 36 -8.61 -5.26 -9.31
N ASN A 37 -7.93 -5.63 -8.21
CA ASN A 37 -7.08 -6.82 -8.19
C ASN A 37 -7.25 -7.65 -6.91
N LEU A 38 -8.06 -8.70 -7.03
CA LEU A 38 -8.28 -9.69 -5.97
C LEU A 38 -7.37 -10.92 -6.15
N PRO A 39 -6.90 -11.54 -5.07
CA PRO A 39 -6.12 -12.78 -5.16
C PRO A 39 -6.90 -13.89 -5.89
N ASP A 40 -6.27 -14.53 -6.88
CA ASP A 40 -6.87 -15.59 -7.72
C ASP A 40 -6.52 -17.01 -7.25
N LYS A 41 -5.51 -17.14 -6.39
CA LYS A 41 -5.10 -18.38 -5.73
C LYS A 41 -5.26 -18.29 -4.22
N ALA A 42 -6.38 -17.72 -3.77
CA ALA A 42 -6.66 -17.57 -2.35
C ALA A 42 -6.76 -18.94 -1.65
N PRO A 43 -6.18 -19.08 -0.44
CA PRO A 43 -6.37 -20.26 0.38
C PRO A 43 -7.84 -20.45 0.77
N VAL A 44 -8.32 -21.70 0.83
CA VAL A 44 -9.71 -22.04 1.19
C VAL A 44 -10.18 -21.35 2.49
N LYS A 45 -9.28 -21.19 3.47
CA LYS A 45 -9.56 -20.51 4.76
C LYS A 45 -10.00 -19.04 4.64
N TRP A 46 -9.81 -18.40 3.49
CA TRP A 46 -10.25 -17.01 3.26
C TRP A 46 -11.71 -16.92 2.80
N GLY A 47 -12.36 -18.05 2.51
CA GLY A 47 -13.69 -18.08 1.92
C GLY A 47 -13.68 -17.69 0.43
N ALA A 48 -14.86 -17.63 -0.17
CA ALA A 48 -15.01 -17.43 -1.62
C ALA A 48 -15.55 -16.04 -2.02
N ASN A 49 -16.02 -15.23 -1.06
CA ASN A 49 -16.86 -14.05 -1.34
C ASN A 49 -16.24 -12.72 -0.84
N TYR A 50 -14.91 -12.62 -0.78
CA TYR A 50 -14.26 -11.35 -0.49
C TYR A 50 -14.33 -10.45 -1.73
N ASN A 51 -14.53 -9.14 -1.52
CA ASN A 51 -14.56 -8.14 -2.58
C ASN A 51 -13.50 -7.05 -2.41
N ARG A 52 -12.68 -7.15 -1.35
CA ARG A 52 -11.54 -6.26 -1.09
C ARG A 52 -10.28 -7.07 -0.81
N CYS A 53 -9.15 -6.52 -1.23
CA CYS A 53 -7.82 -7.02 -0.89
C CYS A 53 -6.96 -5.86 -0.39
N ARG A 54 -6.50 -5.94 0.85
CA ARG A 54 -5.63 -4.96 1.50
C ARG A 54 -4.18 -5.41 1.45
N ILE A 55 -3.32 -4.47 1.10
CA ILE A 55 -1.86 -4.58 1.14
C ILE A 55 -1.34 -3.50 2.08
N GLY A 56 -0.36 -3.88 2.91
CA GLY A 56 0.41 -2.95 3.72
C GLY A 56 1.82 -2.77 3.15
N LEU A 57 2.36 -1.56 3.22
CA LEU A 57 3.76 -1.26 3.00
C LEU A 57 4.35 -0.68 4.28
N GLY A 58 5.29 -1.41 4.87
CA GLY A 58 6.16 -0.92 5.92
C GLY A 58 7.44 -0.37 5.32
N CYS A 59 7.65 0.93 5.45
CA CYS A 59 8.80 1.66 4.95
C CYS A 59 9.67 2.10 6.13
N TYR A 60 10.97 1.83 6.07
CA TYR A 60 11.91 2.08 7.17
C TYR A 60 13.07 2.96 6.72
N VAL A 61 13.64 3.69 7.68
CA VAL A 61 14.65 4.72 7.44
C VAL A 61 14.09 5.76 6.46
N VAL A 62 12.91 6.29 6.81
CA VAL A 62 12.16 7.26 6.01
C VAL A 62 12.87 8.62 6.03
N SER A 63 12.99 9.23 4.85
CA SER A 63 13.57 10.56 4.65
C SER A 63 12.77 11.36 3.62
N GLN A 64 12.99 12.68 3.60
CA GLN A 64 12.39 13.59 2.61
C GLN A 64 10.86 13.51 2.55
N PHE A 65 10.21 13.30 3.71
CA PHE A 65 8.76 13.21 3.76
C PHE A 65 8.11 14.56 3.45
N SER A 66 7.13 14.55 2.55
CA SER A 66 6.30 15.69 2.18
C SER A 66 4.85 15.24 2.06
N MET A 67 3.92 16.05 2.55
CA MET A 67 2.49 15.80 2.47
C MET A 67 1.71 17.10 2.33
N THR A 68 0.70 17.11 1.46
CA THR A 68 -0.21 18.23 1.25
C THR A 68 -1.64 17.71 1.02
N GLY A 69 -2.63 18.43 1.53
CA GLY A 69 -4.05 18.11 1.34
C GLY A 69 -4.78 17.70 2.63
N ASP A 70 -5.97 17.12 2.46
CA ASP A 70 -6.92 16.81 3.52
C ASP A 70 -6.84 15.34 3.95
N PHE A 71 -6.84 15.10 5.27
CA PHE A 71 -6.59 13.78 5.83
C PHE A 71 -7.85 12.88 5.85
N HIS A 72 -8.23 12.37 4.69
CA HIS A 72 -9.36 11.45 4.50
C HIS A 72 -8.96 10.25 3.63
N SER A 73 -9.64 9.12 3.83
CA SER A 73 -9.51 7.96 2.92
C SER A 73 -9.95 8.36 1.52
N CYS A 74 -9.14 8.03 0.51
CA CYS A 74 -9.43 8.38 -0.87
C CYS A 74 -8.81 7.38 -1.83
N ASN A 75 -9.33 7.36 -3.06
CA ASN A 75 -8.67 6.67 -4.15
C ASN A 75 -7.57 7.56 -4.73
N GLY A 76 -6.50 6.94 -5.19
CA GLY A 76 -5.40 7.66 -5.81
C GLY A 76 -4.39 6.72 -6.45
N MET A 77 -3.37 7.30 -7.04
CA MET A 77 -2.27 6.56 -7.63
C MET A 77 -1.17 6.36 -6.59
N LEU A 78 -0.77 5.11 -6.37
CA LEU A 78 0.40 4.78 -5.56
C LEU A 78 1.51 4.28 -6.48
N ASN A 79 2.65 4.97 -6.47
CA ASN A 79 3.84 4.57 -7.19
C ASN A 79 4.98 4.27 -6.22
N VAL A 80 5.66 3.16 -6.45
CA VAL A 80 6.86 2.76 -5.72
C VAL A 80 7.94 2.48 -6.75
N SER A 81 9.00 3.28 -6.72
CA SER A 81 10.15 3.12 -7.62
C SER A 81 11.44 3.01 -6.83
N HIS A 82 12.46 2.36 -7.40
CA HIS A 82 13.77 2.20 -6.77
C HIS A 82 14.82 3.01 -7.55
N ARG A 83 15.55 3.90 -6.86
CA ARG A 83 16.60 4.75 -7.44
C ARG A 83 17.70 4.98 -6.39
N ASN A 84 18.97 4.88 -6.80
CA ASN A 84 20.13 5.20 -5.96
C ASN A 84 20.08 4.59 -4.54
N GLU A 85 19.78 3.28 -4.45
CA GLU A 85 19.70 2.51 -3.19
C GLU A 85 18.52 2.86 -2.27
N CYS A 86 17.63 3.75 -2.70
CA CYS A 86 16.41 4.11 -1.98
C CYS A 86 15.17 3.75 -2.79
N TYR A 87 14.08 3.51 -2.08
CA TYR A 87 12.74 3.47 -2.64
C TYR A 87 12.07 4.82 -2.50
N PHE A 88 11.44 5.27 -3.58
CA PHE A 88 10.63 6.47 -3.66
C PHE A 88 9.18 6.05 -3.69
N VAL A 89 8.44 6.44 -2.66
CA VAL A 89 7.01 6.17 -2.51
C VAL A 89 6.28 7.47 -2.74
N VAL A 90 5.34 7.47 -3.68
CA VAL A 90 4.52 8.64 -4.02
C VAL A 90 3.07 8.19 -4.07
N PHE A 91 2.22 8.88 -3.34
CA PHE A 91 0.78 8.77 -3.46
C PHE A 91 0.21 10.09 -3.93
N SER A 92 -0.67 10.03 -4.92
CA SER A 92 -1.33 11.20 -5.49
C SER A 92 -2.83 11.00 -5.66
N SER A 93 -3.61 11.92 -5.12
CA SER A 93 -5.05 12.02 -5.33
C SER A 93 -5.51 13.48 -5.38
N GLU A 94 -6.80 13.69 -5.61
CA GLU A 94 -7.43 15.01 -5.53
C GLU A 94 -7.49 15.55 -4.09
N LEU A 95 -7.43 14.67 -3.08
CA LEU A 95 -7.59 15.05 -1.67
C LEU A 95 -6.26 15.17 -0.93
N ILE A 96 -5.35 14.23 -1.13
CA ILE A 96 -4.08 14.16 -0.40
C ILE A 96 -2.97 13.65 -1.30
N ASN A 97 -1.83 14.30 -1.19
CA ASN A 97 -0.62 13.92 -1.88
C ASN A 97 0.47 13.74 -0.84
N PHE A 98 1.22 12.65 -0.91
CA PHE A 98 2.40 12.49 -0.09
C PHE A 98 3.52 11.80 -0.85
N SER A 99 4.73 12.07 -0.42
CA SER A 99 5.91 11.39 -0.94
C SER A 99 6.97 11.27 0.13
N PHE A 100 7.78 10.23 0.02
CA PHE A 100 8.98 10.06 0.84
C PHE A 100 9.95 9.08 0.20
N GLU A 101 11.17 9.11 0.68
CA GLU A 101 12.19 8.08 0.45
C GLU A 101 12.23 7.11 1.62
N CYS A 102 12.60 5.86 1.37
CA CYS A 102 12.95 4.90 2.41
C CYS A 102 14.01 3.92 1.92
N LYS A 103 14.81 3.36 2.82
CA LYS A 103 15.86 2.39 2.44
C LYS A 103 15.34 0.96 2.35
N VAL A 104 14.28 0.65 3.09
CA VAL A 104 13.75 -0.71 3.17
C VAL A 104 12.22 -0.67 3.05
N ILE A 105 11.68 -1.52 2.18
CA ILE A 105 10.25 -1.78 2.05
C ILE A 105 9.96 -3.22 2.43
N HIS A 106 8.96 -3.39 3.30
CA HIS A 106 8.35 -4.67 3.62
C HIS A 106 6.88 -4.65 3.18
N VAL A 107 6.50 -5.62 2.34
CA VAL A 107 5.10 -5.84 1.99
C VAL A 107 4.43 -6.69 3.07
N ILE A 108 3.26 -6.26 3.52
CA ILE A 108 2.46 -6.89 4.57
C ILE A 108 1.12 -7.34 3.98
N GLY A 109 0.69 -8.55 4.32
CA GLY A 109 -0.48 -9.19 3.71
C GLY A 109 -0.09 -10.06 2.51
N PRO A 110 -1.00 -10.23 1.51
CA PRO A 110 -2.35 -9.66 1.42
C PRO A 110 -3.31 -10.14 2.51
N SER A 111 -4.32 -9.32 2.81
CA SER A 111 -5.49 -9.70 3.61
C SER A 111 -6.77 -9.40 2.82
N VAL A 112 -7.71 -10.32 2.80
CA VAL A 112 -8.99 -10.13 2.10
C VAL A 112 -10.13 -9.96 3.10
N TYR A 113 -11.15 -9.21 2.71
CA TYR A 113 -12.35 -9.00 3.51
C TYR A 113 -13.53 -8.61 2.63
N THR A 114 -14.72 -8.61 3.22
CA THR A 114 -15.95 -8.13 2.57
C THR A 114 -16.28 -6.75 3.13
N SER A 115 -16.47 -5.79 2.23
CA SER A 115 -17.04 -4.48 2.56
C SER A 115 -18.37 -4.31 1.84
N CYS A 116 -19.36 -3.78 2.54
CA CYS A 116 -20.64 -3.37 1.98
C CYS A 116 -20.51 -2.06 1.18
#